data_AF-A0A6A3CNF4-F1
#
_entry.id   AF-A0A6A3CNF4-F1
#
_cell.length_a   1.000
_cell.length_b   1.000
_cell.length_c   1.000
_cell.angle_alpha   90.00
_cell.angle_beta   90.00
_cell.angle_gamma   90.00
#
_symmetry.space_group_name_H-M   'P 1'
#
loop_
_entity.id
_entity.type
_entity.pdbx_description
1 polymer ?
#
loop_
_entity_poly.entity_id
_entity_poly.type
_entity_poly.pdbx_seq_one_letter_code
_entity_poly.pdbx_strand_id
1 'polypeptide(L)'
;MVTKIPALGAICIDGIDLPTEDVGHALQFLEFCKAFGEVLNMKKGQSQLILRELLTGKSKRKHKLRYPSIVQFHIRLLSMMQKDLGKEYPCLSRDLSETSWAQVLGEYISDSQKPLKRSLSDCLDMSDDRYEKLNSSKKLRLLNFLCDESLVTTEFRSWIYEQNSKFVEKEKKMKEKLLSRRERERNMEKEMKHKLQDEIAKAIIMKNGAPLSISENEELISRIKKEVAQTLEVAYTLASTLEVSETVDEVMPKEEEDCRSYAVRSEPIFWDGHGPKFFKFWRLRGHLGESNILLQDIEVGDSVAAKEQWYSYSTEQNATVEKYFSSFRIHLMTLLERAAVEAEKEAAAAQREYQQRCEEFEKRLNDMMLMIQKTQPQNPPS
;
A
#
# COMPACT_ATOMS: atom_id res chain seq x y z
N MET A 1 -7.04 11.86 -21.23
CA MET A 1 -6.35 12.99 -20.56
C MET A 1 -7.29 13.57 -19.53
N VAL A 2 -7.04 13.33 -18.25
CA VAL A 2 -7.79 13.98 -17.16
C VAL A 2 -7.40 15.46 -17.17
N THR A 3 -8.37 16.35 -17.28
CA THR A 3 -8.15 17.79 -17.26
C THR A 3 -7.56 18.20 -15.91
N LYS A 4 -6.34 18.74 -15.93
CA LYS A 4 -5.76 19.45 -14.79
C LYS A 4 -6.57 20.72 -14.58
N ILE A 5 -7.43 20.76 -13.56
CA ILE A 5 -7.96 22.04 -13.08
C ILE A 5 -6.97 22.52 -12.02
N PRO A 6 -6.16 23.56 -12.29
CA PRO A 6 -5.42 24.21 -11.22
C PRO A 6 -6.44 24.75 -10.22
N ALA A 7 -6.38 24.28 -8.98
CA ALA A 7 -7.02 24.98 -7.89
C ALA A 7 -6.30 26.33 -7.76
N LEU A 8 -6.88 27.38 -8.35
CA LEU A 8 -6.51 28.76 -8.06
C LEU A 8 -7.05 29.09 -6.66
N GLY A 9 -6.42 28.56 -5.63
CA GLY A 9 -6.88 28.72 -4.25
C GLY A 9 -6.58 27.52 -3.36
N ALA A 10 -6.73 27.74 -2.06
CA ALA A 10 -6.45 26.77 -1.01
C ALA A 10 -7.20 25.45 -1.22
N ILE A 11 -6.55 24.33 -0.88
CA ILE A 11 -7.15 22.98 -0.88
C ILE A 11 -7.66 22.67 0.52
N CYS A 12 -8.92 22.26 0.64
CA CYS A 12 -9.52 21.89 1.93
C CYS A 12 -9.24 20.42 2.26
N ILE A 13 -8.52 20.18 3.36
CA ILE A 13 -8.26 18.84 3.93
C ILE A 13 -8.78 18.83 5.36
N ASP A 14 -9.62 17.86 5.73
CA ASP A 14 -10.21 17.76 7.08
C ASP A 14 -10.87 19.06 7.60
N GLY A 15 -11.44 19.87 6.70
CA GLY A 15 -12.05 21.16 7.05
C GLY A 15 -11.00 22.23 7.41
N ILE A 16 -9.81 22.13 6.83
CA ILE A 16 -8.71 23.08 6.95
C ILE A 16 -8.30 23.51 5.55
N ASP A 17 -8.44 24.79 5.26
CA ASP A 17 -8.00 25.37 3.99
C ASP A 17 -6.48 25.57 3.99
N LEU A 18 -5.80 24.87 3.09
CA LEU A 18 -4.35 24.83 2.97
C LEU A 18 -3.88 25.53 1.68
N PRO A 19 -2.88 26.43 1.74
CA PRO A 19 -2.16 26.85 0.54
C PRO A 19 -1.65 25.64 -0.23
N THR A 20 -1.70 25.68 -1.57
CA THR A 20 -1.32 24.54 -2.41
C THR A 20 0.13 24.13 -2.21
N GLU A 21 1.01 25.06 -1.82
CA GLU A 21 2.42 24.77 -1.52
C GLU A 21 2.63 24.04 -0.18
N ASP A 22 1.65 24.11 0.71
CA ASP A 22 1.71 23.54 2.06
C ASP A 22 0.93 22.22 2.20
N VAL A 23 0.17 21.82 1.17
CA VAL A 23 -0.65 20.59 1.20
C VAL A 23 0.20 19.35 1.50
N GLY A 24 1.27 19.13 0.75
CA GLY A 24 2.14 17.96 0.97
C GLY A 24 2.75 17.94 2.36
N HIS A 25 3.21 19.10 2.84
CA HIS A 25 3.72 19.25 4.21
C HIS A 25 2.65 19.00 5.28
N ALA A 26 1.42 19.45 5.07
CA ALA A 26 0.32 19.20 6.00
C ALA A 26 -0.06 17.72 6.04
N LEU A 27 -0.10 17.06 4.89
CA LEU A 27 -0.36 15.62 4.78
C LEU A 27 0.73 14.81 5.49
N GLN A 28 2.01 15.14 5.26
CA GLN A 28 3.13 14.51 5.98
C GLN A 28 2.96 14.62 7.50
N PHE A 29 2.60 15.80 8.00
CA PHE A 29 2.38 16.00 9.43
C PHE A 29 1.20 15.19 9.97
N LEU A 30 0.06 15.19 9.27
CA LEU A 30 -1.14 14.45 9.66
C LEU A 30 -0.89 12.94 9.65
N GLU A 31 -0.18 12.43 8.64
CA GLU A 31 0.23 11.02 8.56
C GLU A 31 1.14 10.63 9.70
N PHE A 32 2.16 11.45 10.01
CA PHE A 32 3.03 11.23 11.17
C PHE A 32 2.22 11.14 12.46
N CYS A 33 1.30 12.09 12.70
CA CYS A 33 0.47 12.06 13.90
C CYS A 33 -0.48 10.86 13.95
N LYS A 34 -0.95 10.38 12.80
CA LYS A 34 -1.80 9.18 12.71
C LYS A 34 -0.99 7.92 13.01
N ALA A 35 0.24 7.83 12.48
CA ALA A 35 1.16 6.72 12.65
C ALA A 35 1.69 6.57 14.08
N PHE A 36 1.98 7.71 14.72
CA PHE A 36 2.67 7.77 16.00
C PHE A 36 1.82 8.39 17.11
N GLY A 37 0.51 8.49 16.90
CA GLY A 37 -0.41 9.09 17.86
C GLY A 37 -0.35 8.43 19.24
N GLU A 38 -0.15 7.10 19.30
CA GLU A 38 0.00 6.39 20.57
C GLU A 38 1.31 6.73 21.30
N VAL A 39 2.45 6.69 20.59
CA VAL A 39 3.76 7.13 21.11
C VAL A 39 3.68 8.58 21.60
N LEU A 40 2.99 9.41 20.83
CA LEU A 40 2.75 10.81 21.10
C LEU A 40 1.53 11.06 21.99
N ASN A 41 0.93 10.05 22.64
CA ASN A 41 -0.26 10.18 23.49
C ASN A 41 -1.27 11.24 22.98
N MET A 42 -1.57 11.20 21.68
CA MET A 42 -2.37 12.20 21.00
C MET A 42 -3.85 11.84 21.10
N LYS A 43 -4.67 12.85 21.34
CA LYS A 43 -6.12 12.69 21.29
C LYS A 43 -6.61 12.77 19.85
N LYS A 44 -7.71 12.07 19.56
CA LYS A 44 -8.41 12.20 18.27
C LYS A 44 -8.71 13.68 17.97
N GLY A 45 -8.36 14.12 16.76
CA GLY A 45 -8.55 15.52 16.35
C GLY A 45 -7.43 16.49 16.75
N GLN A 46 -6.46 16.06 17.57
CA GLN A 46 -5.43 16.98 18.09
C GLN A 46 -4.47 17.47 17.00
N SER A 47 -4.10 16.62 16.04
CA SER A 47 -3.24 17.01 14.92
C SER A 47 -3.93 18.03 14.00
N GLN A 48 -5.22 17.84 13.72
CA GLN A 48 -6.03 18.81 12.98
C GLN A 48 -6.11 20.16 13.71
N LEU A 49 -6.23 20.15 15.04
CA LEU A 49 -6.23 21.39 15.84
C LEU A 49 -4.89 22.11 15.77
N ILE A 50 -3.77 21.39 15.88
CA ILE A 50 -2.42 21.95 15.76
C ILE A 50 -2.23 22.60 14.38
N LEU A 51 -2.60 21.87 13.32
CA LEU A 51 -2.49 22.36 11.94
C LEU A 51 -3.37 23.59 11.70
N ARG A 52 -4.63 23.57 12.18
CA ARG A 52 -5.54 24.72 12.07
C ARG A 52 -5.03 25.94 12.85
N GLU A 53 -4.47 25.74 14.05
CA GLU A 53 -3.88 26.83 14.85
C GLU A 53 -2.69 27.46 14.12
N LEU A 54 -1.82 26.63 13.54
CA LEU A 54 -0.65 27.06 12.78
C LEU A 54 -1.01 27.91 11.55
N LEU A 55 -2.06 27.53 10.81
CA LEU A 55 -2.45 28.21 9.57
C LEU A 55 -3.29 29.46 9.82
N THR A 56 -4.18 29.42 10.81
CA THR A 56 -5.07 30.56 11.10
C THR A 56 -4.42 31.62 11.98
N GLY A 57 -3.30 31.29 12.65
CA GLY A 57 -2.69 32.13 13.69
C GLY A 57 -3.58 32.34 14.92
N LYS A 58 -4.77 31.72 14.96
CA LYS A 58 -5.77 31.88 16.02
C LYS A 58 -5.54 30.81 17.07
N SER A 59 -4.71 31.13 18.07
CA SER A 59 -4.70 30.36 19.30
C SER A 59 -5.97 30.68 20.09
N LYS A 60 -6.84 29.68 20.31
CA LYS A 60 -7.96 29.81 21.26
C LYS A 60 -7.36 29.85 22.67
N ARG A 61 -6.84 31.00 23.08
CA ARG A 61 -6.24 31.22 24.39
C ARG A 61 -7.25 30.87 25.47
N LYS A 62 -7.18 29.66 26.03
CA LYS A 62 -7.63 29.43 27.39
C LYS A 62 -6.51 29.94 28.28
N HIS A 63 -6.83 30.87 29.18
CA HIS A 63 -5.93 31.56 30.12
C HIS A 63 -5.09 30.66 31.07
N LYS A 64 -4.93 29.35 30.79
CA LYS A 64 -4.24 28.36 31.63
C LYS A 64 -2.97 27.75 31.03
N LEU A 65 -2.69 27.91 29.73
CA LEU A 65 -1.53 27.28 29.08
C LEU A 65 -0.44 28.29 28.76
N ARG A 66 0.82 27.95 29.09
CA ARG A 66 2.01 28.80 28.87
C ARG A 66 2.36 28.97 27.38
N TYR A 67 2.05 27.96 26.55
CA TYR A 67 2.42 27.93 25.13
C TYR A 67 1.24 27.52 24.22
N PRO A 68 1.18 28.03 22.97
CA PRO A 68 0.29 27.53 21.90
C PRO A 68 0.41 26.01 21.67
N SER A 69 -0.60 25.34 21.12
CA SER A 69 -0.56 23.86 20.95
C SER A 69 0.57 23.42 20.04
N ILE A 70 0.86 24.22 19.01
CA ILE A 70 1.99 23.98 18.10
C ILE A 70 3.33 24.00 18.85
N VAL A 71 3.54 24.97 19.74
CA VAL A 71 4.79 25.09 20.53
C VAL A 71 4.89 23.95 21.54
N GLN A 72 3.78 23.58 22.18
CA GLN A 72 3.75 22.40 23.07
C GLN A 72 4.14 21.12 22.33
N PHE A 73 3.73 20.99 21.07
CA PHE A 73 4.11 19.85 20.24
C PHE A 73 5.60 19.86 19.87
N HIS A 74 6.16 21.02 19.52
CA HIS A 74 7.60 21.18 19.30
C HIS A 74 8.40 20.78 20.54
N ILE A 75 8.03 21.33 21.71
CA ILE A 75 8.63 21.00 23.01
C ILE A 75 8.59 19.50 23.25
N ARG A 76 7.45 18.85 22.98
CA ARG A 76 7.30 17.41 23.17
C ARG A 76 8.25 16.60 22.30
N LEU A 77 8.35 16.89 21.01
CA LEU A 77 9.29 16.23 20.10
C LEU A 77 10.74 16.42 20.57
N LEU A 78 11.11 17.66 20.91
CA LEU A 78 12.44 17.98 21.44
C LEU A 78 12.75 17.21 22.71
N SER A 79 11.82 17.12 23.66
CA SER A 79 12.00 16.35 24.90
C SER A 79 12.27 14.87 24.64
N MET A 80 11.57 14.26 23.69
CA MET A 80 11.78 12.84 23.35
C MET A 80 13.16 12.62 22.71
N MET A 81 13.56 13.49 21.79
CA MET A 81 14.90 13.40 21.16
C MET A 81 16.02 13.62 22.17
N GLN A 82 15.86 14.55 23.11
CA GLN A 82 16.85 14.79 24.16
C GLN A 82 17.04 13.60 25.08
N LYS A 83 15.93 12.98 25.51
CA LYS A 83 15.94 11.78 26.34
C LYS A 83 16.72 10.65 25.65
N ASP A 84 16.59 10.52 24.34
CA ASP A 84 17.31 9.51 23.54
C ASP A 84 18.82 9.79 23.45
N LEU A 85 19.22 11.07 23.39
CA LEU A 85 20.63 11.48 23.39
C LEU A 85 21.30 11.47 24.78
N GLY A 86 20.55 11.18 25.84
CA GLY A 86 21.04 11.28 27.22
C GLY A 86 21.42 12.71 27.64
N LYS A 87 20.92 13.72 26.92
CA LYS A 87 21.14 15.15 27.24
C LYS A 87 19.97 15.66 28.06
N GLU A 88 20.25 16.27 29.22
CA GLU A 88 19.23 17.00 29.99
C GLU A 88 19.27 18.49 29.63
N TYR A 89 18.21 19.03 29.01
CA TYR A 89 18.04 20.47 28.88
C TYR A 89 17.00 20.97 29.89
N PRO A 90 17.38 21.87 30.83
CA PRO A 90 16.48 22.38 31.87
C PRO A 90 15.24 23.11 31.33
N CYS A 91 15.28 23.66 30.11
CA CYS A 91 14.22 24.50 29.53
C CYS A 91 12.93 23.79 29.17
N LEU A 92 12.96 22.45 29.09
CA LEU A 92 11.77 21.63 28.87
C LEU A 92 11.22 21.07 30.19
N SER A 93 11.88 21.39 31.32
CA SER A 93 11.41 21.14 32.67
C SER A 93 10.47 22.28 33.15
N ARG A 94 9.65 22.00 34.17
CA ARG A 94 8.62 22.92 34.68
C ARG A 94 9.23 24.19 35.31
N ASP A 95 10.50 24.16 35.69
CA ASP A 95 11.16 25.23 36.42
C ASP A 95 12.08 26.08 35.53
N LEU A 96 12.05 27.38 35.80
CA LEU A 96 12.68 28.46 35.07
C LEU A 96 14.14 28.14 34.69
N SER A 97 14.44 28.04 33.39
CA SER A 97 15.81 28.15 32.89
C SER A 97 15.93 29.28 31.87
N GLU A 98 17.14 29.82 31.78
CA GLU A 98 17.55 30.94 30.91
C GLU A 98 17.50 30.59 29.41
N THR A 99 17.57 29.31 29.05
CA THR A 99 17.51 28.85 27.67
C THR A 99 16.07 28.67 27.18
N SER A 100 15.75 29.22 26.01
CA SER A 100 14.43 29.10 25.39
C SER A 100 14.33 27.79 24.59
N TRP A 101 13.14 27.18 24.52
CA TRP A 101 12.88 26.00 23.69
C TRP A 101 13.24 26.25 22.21
N ALA A 102 13.14 27.49 21.74
CA ALA A 102 13.51 27.88 20.39
C ALA A 102 15.03 27.91 20.17
N GLN A 103 15.83 28.19 21.21
CA GLN A 103 17.29 28.10 21.12
C GLN A 103 17.74 26.63 20.96
N VAL A 104 17.17 25.74 21.78
CA VAL A 104 17.40 24.28 21.65
C VAL A 104 16.99 23.79 20.26
N LEU A 105 15.89 24.29 19.72
CA LEU A 105 15.48 23.98 18.36
C LEU A 105 16.52 24.43 17.32
N GLY A 106 17.09 25.63 17.48
CA GLY A 106 18.18 26.13 16.64
C GLY A 106 19.44 25.27 16.69
N GLU A 107 19.81 24.77 17.87
CA GLU A 107 20.91 23.81 18.05
C GLU A 107 20.66 22.51 17.26
N TYR A 108 19.46 21.93 17.38
CA TYR A 108 19.09 20.72 16.63
C TYR A 108 19.13 20.90 15.11
N ILE A 109 18.66 22.05 14.60
CA ILE A 109 18.75 22.37 13.17
C ILE A 109 20.21 22.51 12.74
N SER A 110 21.04 23.13 13.59
CA SER A 110 22.47 23.33 13.34
C SER A 110 23.23 22.00 13.29
N ASP A 111 22.91 21.07 14.19
CA ASP A 111 23.56 19.77 14.30
C ASP A 111 23.08 18.76 13.24
N SER A 112 21.88 18.95 12.68
CA SER A 112 21.32 18.03 11.68
C SER A 112 22.13 18.02 10.38
N GLN A 113 22.40 16.81 9.87
CA GLN A 113 23.03 16.60 8.56
C GLN A 113 22.01 16.53 7.42
N LYS A 114 20.71 16.64 7.69
CA LYS A 114 19.67 16.48 6.67
C LYS A 114 19.69 17.64 5.65
N PRO A 115 19.39 17.37 4.37
CA PRO A 115 19.37 18.39 3.33
C PRO A 115 18.39 19.56 3.62
N LEU A 116 17.36 19.30 4.44
CA LEU A 116 16.39 20.29 4.91
C LEU A 116 17.03 21.46 5.67
N LYS A 117 18.24 21.29 6.21
CA LYS A 117 19.04 22.35 6.83
C LYS A 117 19.22 23.55 5.89
N ARG A 118 19.38 23.33 4.58
CA ARG A 118 19.51 24.43 3.60
C ARG A 118 18.24 25.25 3.45
N SER A 119 17.06 24.63 3.57
CA SER A 119 15.77 25.32 3.50
C SER A 119 15.37 26.01 4.81
N LEU A 120 16.05 25.70 5.92
CA LEU A 120 15.81 26.24 7.26
C LEU A 120 16.98 27.12 7.75
N SER A 121 17.84 27.61 6.86
CA SER A 121 18.99 28.44 7.21
C SER A 121 18.61 29.71 7.97
N ASP A 122 17.44 30.28 7.66
CA ASP A 122 16.87 31.44 8.37
C ASP A 122 16.51 31.13 9.84
N CYS A 123 16.49 29.84 10.21
CA CYS A 123 16.11 29.33 11.52
C CYS A 123 17.31 28.77 12.31
N LEU A 124 18.55 29.16 11.99
CA LEU A 124 19.74 28.70 12.73
C LEU A 124 19.96 29.48 14.03
N ASP A 125 19.81 30.81 13.99
CA ASP A 125 19.81 31.65 15.18
C ASP A 125 18.35 31.81 15.64
N MET A 126 17.81 30.86 16.40
CA MET A 126 16.40 30.85 16.80
C MET A 126 16.18 31.38 18.22
N SER A 127 15.14 32.18 18.38
CA SER A 127 14.65 32.68 19.67
C SER A 127 13.12 32.68 19.63
N ASP A 128 12.47 32.79 20.80
CA ASP A 128 11.00 32.80 20.88
C ASP A 128 10.39 33.89 19.97
N ASP A 129 10.95 35.11 20.00
CA ASP A 129 10.49 36.23 19.18
C ASP A 129 10.70 35.99 17.67
N ARG A 130 11.77 35.30 17.29
CA ARG A 130 12.04 34.97 15.88
C ARG A 130 11.13 33.87 15.39
N TYR A 131 10.84 32.86 16.22
CA TYR A 131 9.87 31.84 15.90
C TYR A 131 8.49 32.45 15.64
N GLU A 132 8.05 33.40 16.47
CA GLU A 132 6.74 34.03 16.27
C GLU A 132 6.61 34.76 14.94
N LYS A 133 7.70 35.39 14.47
CA LYS A 133 7.78 36.08 13.17
C LYS A 133 7.78 35.14 11.96
N LEU A 134 7.97 33.83 12.14
CA LEU A 134 7.89 32.88 11.04
C LEU A 134 6.46 32.79 10.50
N ASN A 135 6.33 32.74 9.18
CA ASN A 135 5.06 32.43 8.54
C ASN A 135 4.63 30.96 8.80
N SER A 136 3.36 30.66 8.55
CA SER A 136 2.79 29.32 8.76
C SER A 136 3.55 28.24 8.00
N SER A 137 3.88 28.46 6.72
CA SER A 137 4.63 27.50 5.89
C SER A 137 5.98 27.13 6.50
N LYS A 138 6.76 28.12 6.96
CA LYS A 138 8.05 27.88 7.63
C LYS A 138 7.86 27.12 8.95
N LYS A 139 6.84 27.47 9.76
CA LYS A 139 6.50 26.75 11.00
C LYS A 139 6.11 25.29 10.72
N LEU A 140 5.40 25.02 9.62
CA LEU A 140 4.98 23.66 9.23
C LEU A 140 6.17 22.82 8.73
N ARG A 141 7.08 23.41 7.96
CA ARG A 141 8.33 22.75 7.54
C ARG A 141 9.22 22.40 8.73
N LEU A 142 9.33 23.32 9.69
CA LEU A 142 10.05 23.11 10.94
C LEU A 142 9.43 21.98 11.79
N LEU A 143 8.11 21.91 11.83
CA LEU A 143 7.38 20.83 12.47
C LEU A 143 7.68 19.47 11.82
N ASN A 144 7.60 19.38 10.49
CA ASN A 144 7.93 18.14 9.76
C ASN A 144 9.39 17.74 9.93
N PHE A 145 10.32 18.69 9.96
CA PHE A 145 11.72 18.43 10.27
C PHE A 145 11.87 17.72 11.62
N LEU A 146 11.22 18.23 12.67
CA LEU A 146 11.25 17.60 13.99
C LEU A 146 10.59 16.23 14.01
N CYS A 147 9.47 16.06 13.30
CA CYS A 147 8.84 14.75 13.12
C CYS A 147 9.85 13.77 12.51
N ASP A 148 10.51 14.14 11.42
CA ASP A 148 11.49 13.29 10.73
C ASP A 148 12.74 13.01 11.59
N GLU A 149 13.22 13.98 12.37
CA GLU A 149 14.31 13.76 13.32
C GLU A 149 13.89 12.81 14.44
N SER A 150 12.67 12.94 14.98
CA SER A 150 12.20 12.06 16.04
C SER A 150 12.10 10.59 15.63
N LEU A 151 11.95 10.28 14.33
CA LEU A 151 11.90 8.90 13.82
C LEU A 151 13.17 8.10 14.12
N VAL A 152 14.31 8.75 14.35
CA VAL A 152 15.57 8.04 14.66
C VAL A 152 15.68 7.65 16.13
N THR A 153 14.80 8.18 16.99
CA THR A 153 14.83 7.91 18.43
C THR A 153 14.38 6.50 18.76
N THR A 154 14.88 5.96 19.88
CA THR A 154 14.60 4.59 20.33
C THR A 154 13.11 4.32 20.51
N GLU A 155 12.34 5.29 21.05
CA GLU A 155 10.90 5.15 21.26
C GLU A 155 10.15 4.95 19.92
N PHE A 156 10.45 5.80 18.92
CA PHE A 156 9.82 5.70 17.60
C PHE A 156 10.30 4.46 16.83
N ARG A 157 11.60 4.15 16.86
CA ARG A 157 12.15 2.96 16.19
C ARG A 157 11.55 1.67 16.74
N SER A 158 11.47 1.55 18.07
CA SER A 158 10.88 0.37 18.72
C SER A 158 9.42 0.20 18.33
N TRP A 159 8.65 1.29 18.32
CA TRP A 159 7.27 1.29 17.83
C TRP A 159 7.15 0.83 16.38
N ILE A 160 7.99 1.36 15.47
CA ILE A 160 8.02 0.95 14.06
C ILE A 160 8.27 -0.55 13.94
N TYR A 161 9.26 -1.08 14.67
CA TYR A 161 9.57 -2.52 14.64
C TYR A 161 8.41 -3.37 15.16
N GLU A 162 7.81 -2.99 16.28
CA GLU A 162 6.68 -3.70 16.86
C GLU A 162 5.47 -3.72 15.92
N GLN A 163 5.12 -2.57 15.35
CA GLN A 163 4.00 -2.43 14.42
C GLN A 163 4.25 -3.20 13.12
N ASN A 164 5.47 -3.16 12.59
CA ASN A 164 5.84 -3.92 11.39
C ASN A 164 5.76 -5.44 11.65
N SER A 165 6.22 -5.91 12.81
CA SER A 165 6.11 -7.32 13.19
C SER A 165 4.65 -7.78 13.24
N LYS A 166 3.76 -6.98 13.87
CA LYS A 166 2.32 -7.27 13.93
C LYS A 166 1.70 -7.29 12.53
N PHE A 167 2.11 -6.39 11.64
CA PHE A 167 1.63 -6.33 10.27
C PHE A 167 2.03 -7.58 9.47
N VAL A 168 3.31 -7.94 9.48
CA VAL A 168 3.83 -9.12 8.76
C VAL A 168 3.15 -10.40 9.23
N GLU A 169 2.88 -10.54 10.53
CA GLU A 169 2.18 -11.71 11.06
C GLU A 169 0.72 -11.77 10.62
N LYS A 170 0.01 -10.63 10.62
CA LYS A 170 -1.36 -10.54 10.09
C LYS A 170 -1.41 -10.85 8.60
N GLU A 171 -0.50 -10.29 7.81
CA GLU A 171 -0.38 -10.54 6.38
C GLU A 171 -0.16 -12.03 6.09
N LYS A 172 0.76 -12.68 6.84
CA LYS A 172 0.99 -14.12 6.74
C LYS A 172 -0.28 -14.93 7.03
N LYS A 173 -0.98 -14.62 8.12
CA LYS A 173 -2.24 -15.28 8.50
C LYS A 173 -3.32 -15.11 7.42
N MET A 174 -3.41 -13.94 6.79
CA MET A 174 -4.33 -13.70 5.69
C MET A 174 -3.98 -14.51 4.44
N LYS A 175 -2.69 -14.53 4.05
CA LYS A 175 -2.21 -15.34 2.93
C LYS A 175 -2.49 -16.83 3.15
N GLU A 176 -2.28 -17.35 4.37
CA GLU A 176 -2.60 -18.74 4.72
C GLU A 176 -4.10 -19.05 4.65
N LYS A 177 -4.95 -18.15 5.16
CA LYS A 177 -6.42 -18.29 5.04
C LYS A 177 -6.87 -18.31 3.58
N LEU A 178 -6.30 -17.43 2.75
CA LEU A 178 -6.61 -17.32 1.33
C LEU A 178 -6.16 -18.57 0.55
N LEU A 179 -4.96 -19.08 0.82
CA LEU A 179 -4.47 -20.32 0.23
C LEU A 179 -5.34 -21.51 0.64
N SER A 180 -5.74 -21.58 1.91
CA SER A 180 -6.64 -22.62 2.42
C SER A 180 -8.01 -22.57 1.74
N ARG A 181 -8.54 -21.36 1.50
CA ARG A 181 -9.78 -21.18 0.77
C ARG A 181 -9.67 -21.64 -0.68
N ARG A 182 -8.62 -21.21 -1.39
CA ARG A 182 -8.35 -21.61 -2.78
C ARG A 182 -8.21 -23.13 -2.92
N GLU A 183 -7.57 -23.78 -1.95
CA GLU A 183 -7.43 -25.24 -1.96
C GLU A 183 -8.78 -25.96 -1.76
N ARG A 184 -9.66 -25.42 -0.90
CA ARG A 184 -11.04 -25.95 -0.75
C ARG A 184 -11.83 -25.82 -2.06
N GLU A 185 -11.73 -24.67 -2.72
CA GLU A 185 -12.40 -24.44 -4.02
C GLU A 185 -11.92 -25.43 -5.09
N ARG A 186 -10.60 -25.66 -5.20
CA ARG A 186 -10.05 -26.68 -6.11
C ARG A 186 -10.54 -28.09 -5.78
N ASN A 187 -10.60 -28.44 -4.50
CA ASN A 187 -11.06 -29.76 -4.08
C ASN A 187 -12.56 -29.97 -4.35
N MET A 188 -13.38 -28.93 -4.19
CA MET A 188 -14.79 -28.97 -4.61
C MET A 188 -14.92 -29.10 -6.13
N GLU A 189 -14.07 -28.42 -6.92
CA GLU A 189 -14.08 -28.57 -8.38
C GLU A 189 -13.76 -30.01 -8.81
N LYS A 190 -12.78 -30.65 -8.15
CA LYS A 190 -12.46 -32.07 -8.36
C LYS A 190 -13.64 -32.96 -7.99
N GLU A 191 -14.26 -32.73 -6.83
CA GLU A 191 -15.44 -33.49 -6.39
C GLU A 191 -16.61 -33.35 -7.37
N MET A 192 -16.85 -32.15 -7.88
CA MET A 192 -17.88 -31.88 -8.89
C MET A 192 -17.59 -32.63 -10.20
N LYS A 193 -16.33 -32.65 -10.66
CA LYS A 193 -15.93 -33.42 -11.86
C LYS A 193 -16.17 -34.91 -11.67
N HIS A 194 -15.83 -35.45 -10.50
CA HIS A 194 -16.09 -36.86 -10.18
C HIS A 194 -17.58 -37.18 -10.12
N LYS A 195 -18.39 -36.36 -9.43
CA LYS A 195 -19.85 -36.54 -9.38
C LYS A 195 -20.49 -36.51 -10.77
N LEU A 196 -20.02 -35.61 -11.64
CA LEU A 196 -20.49 -35.54 -13.03
C LEU A 196 -20.16 -36.83 -13.80
N GLN A 197 -18.94 -37.35 -13.66
CA GLN A 197 -18.55 -38.61 -14.30
C GLN A 197 -19.39 -39.79 -13.82
N ASP A 198 -19.64 -39.89 -12.51
CA ASP A 198 -20.45 -40.95 -11.92
C ASP A 198 -21.90 -40.91 -12.40
N GLU A 199 -22.52 -39.72 -12.43
CA GLU A 199 -23.91 -39.55 -12.90
C GLU A 199 -24.04 -39.83 -14.41
N ILE A 200 -23.06 -39.43 -15.22
CA ILE A 200 -23.00 -39.80 -16.64
C ILE A 200 -22.92 -41.33 -16.80
N ALA A 201 -22.06 -42.00 -16.03
CA ALA A 201 -21.93 -43.45 -16.08
C ALA A 201 -23.23 -44.16 -15.69
N LYS A 202 -23.90 -43.72 -14.61
CA LYS A 202 -25.22 -44.25 -14.19
C LYS A 202 -26.27 -44.08 -15.28
N ALA A 203 -26.34 -42.90 -15.90
CA ALA A 203 -27.34 -42.60 -16.93
C ALA A 203 -27.13 -43.47 -18.19
N ILE A 204 -25.88 -43.72 -18.59
CA ILE A 204 -25.54 -44.63 -19.70
C ILE A 204 -25.97 -46.07 -19.38
N ILE A 205 -25.72 -46.56 -18.15
CA ILE A 205 -26.14 -47.90 -17.70
C ILE A 205 -27.68 -48.02 -17.76
N MET A 206 -28.41 -47.02 -17.28
CA MET A 206 -29.88 -47.00 -17.33
C MET A 206 -30.44 -46.99 -18.76
N LYS A 207 -29.67 -46.47 -19.72
CA LYS A 207 -30.02 -46.44 -21.15
C LYS A 207 -29.53 -47.68 -21.90
N ASN A 208 -29.26 -48.78 -21.20
CA ASN A 208 -28.75 -50.04 -21.76
C ASN A 208 -27.43 -49.87 -22.55
N GLY A 209 -26.57 -48.93 -22.11
CA GLY A 209 -25.28 -48.65 -22.77
C GLY A 209 -25.35 -47.66 -23.92
N ALA A 210 -26.53 -47.11 -24.26
CA ALA A 210 -26.64 -46.09 -25.29
C ALA A 210 -26.09 -44.73 -24.79
N PRO A 211 -25.33 -43.99 -25.62
CA PRO A 211 -24.83 -42.66 -25.27
C PRO A 211 -25.95 -41.66 -24.97
N LEU A 212 -25.66 -40.70 -24.08
CA LEU A 212 -26.53 -39.54 -23.86
C LEU A 212 -26.50 -38.61 -25.07
N SER A 213 -27.65 -38.01 -25.40
CA SER A 213 -27.73 -36.90 -26.34
C SER A 213 -27.15 -35.63 -25.74
N ILE A 214 -26.81 -34.66 -26.59
CA ILE A 214 -26.23 -33.37 -26.18
C ILE A 214 -27.14 -32.62 -25.19
N SER A 215 -28.45 -32.62 -25.45
CA SER A 215 -29.46 -31.99 -24.59
C SER A 215 -29.55 -32.65 -23.20
N GLU A 216 -29.57 -33.98 -23.14
CA GLU A 216 -29.59 -34.73 -21.86
C GLU A 216 -28.32 -34.45 -21.04
N ASN A 217 -27.16 -34.33 -21.71
CA ASN A 217 -25.89 -34.02 -21.05
C ASN A 217 -25.85 -32.57 -20.52
N GLU A 218 -26.34 -31.59 -21.28
CA GLU A 218 -26.44 -30.18 -20.86
C GLU A 218 -27.35 -30.00 -19.64
N GLU A 219 -28.49 -30.69 -19.63
CA GLU A 219 -29.45 -30.65 -18.52
C GLU A 219 -28.87 -31.27 -17.24
N LEU A 220 -28.09 -32.34 -17.38
CA LEU A 220 -27.39 -33.03 -16.28
C LEU A 220 -26.27 -32.16 -15.70
N ILE A 221 -25.47 -31.51 -16.56
CA ILE A 221 -24.45 -30.53 -16.16
C ILE A 221 -25.10 -29.35 -15.42
N SER A 222 -26.22 -28.83 -15.91
CA SER A 222 -26.96 -27.71 -15.30
C SER A 222 -27.48 -28.07 -13.90
N ARG A 223 -28.02 -29.27 -13.73
CA ARG A 223 -28.54 -29.77 -12.45
C ARG A 223 -27.45 -29.92 -11.40
N ILE A 224 -26.33 -30.55 -11.77
CA ILE A 224 -25.17 -30.74 -10.89
C ILE A 224 -24.54 -29.38 -10.54
N LYS A 225 -24.42 -28.46 -11.52
CA LYS A 225 -23.98 -27.09 -11.25
C LYS A 225 -24.87 -26.38 -10.23
N LYS A 226 -26.19 -26.57 -10.31
CA LYS A 226 -27.16 -25.95 -9.39
C LYS A 226 -27.09 -26.54 -7.98
N GLU A 227 -26.93 -27.85 -7.84
CA GLU A 227 -26.73 -28.51 -6.54
C GLU A 227 -25.41 -28.11 -5.88
N VAL A 228 -24.34 -28.04 -6.67
CA VAL A 228 -23.03 -27.55 -6.20
C VAL A 228 -23.11 -26.07 -5.83
N ALA A 229 -23.81 -25.25 -6.62
CA ALA A 229 -24.04 -23.84 -6.31
C ALA A 229 -24.88 -23.64 -5.04
N GLN A 230 -25.89 -24.48 -4.78
CA GLN A 230 -26.67 -24.45 -3.53
C GLN A 230 -25.84 -24.91 -2.32
N THR A 231 -25.00 -25.93 -2.50
CA THR A 231 -24.07 -26.39 -1.45
C THR A 231 -23.01 -25.32 -1.17
N LEU A 232 -22.53 -24.65 -2.23
CA LEU A 232 -21.66 -23.49 -2.15
C LEU A 232 -22.37 -22.33 -1.48
N GLU A 233 -23.62 -22.00 -1.80
CA GLU A 233 -24.38 -20.91 -1.18
C GLU A 233 -24.62 -21.19 0.30
N VAL A 234 -24.88 -22.44 0.71
CA VAL A 234 -24.98 -22.83 2.12
C VAL A 234 -23.62 -22.75 2.82
N ALA A 235 -22.54 -23.18 2.17
CA ALA A 235 -21.17 -23.03 2.69
C ALA A 235 -20.73 -21.55 2.73
N TYR A 236 -21.17 -20.75 1.76
CA TYR A 236 -20.92 -19.32 1.65
C TYR A 236 -21.71 -18.61 2.72
N THR A 237 -23.00 -18.88 2.93
CA THR A 237 -23.80 -18.27 4.01
C THR A 237 -23.30 -18.64 5.42
N LEU A 238 -22.78 -19.86 5.61
CA LEU A 238 -22.08 -20.28 6.83
C LEU A 238 -20.69 -19.63 6.98
N ALA A 239 -20.04 -19.23 5.89
CA ALA A 239 -18.78 -18.48 5.90
C ALA A 239 -19.01 -16.96 5.88
N SER A 240 -20.15 -16.46 5.43
CA SER A 240 -20.52 -15.04 5.32
C SER A 240 -20.96 -14.46 6.67
N THR A 241 -21.33 -15.31 7.62
CA THR A 241 -21.34 -14.94 9.05
C THR A 241 -19.92 -14.71 9.61
N LEU A 242 -18.88 -14.90 8.78
CA LEU A 242 -17.45 -14.79 9.08
C LEU A 242 -16.65 -14.32 7.82
N GLU A 243 -16.99 -13.13 7.30
CA GLU A 243 -16.18 -12.32 6.36
C GLU A 243 -15.57 -13.03 5.14
N VAL A 244 -16.13 -12.88 3.93
CA VAL A 244 -15.30 -12.66 2.72
C VAL A 244 -16.07 -11.99 1.56
N SER A 245 -15.45 -11.01 0.92
CA SER A 245 -15.59 -10.74 -0.52
C SER A 245 -14.20 -10.83 -1.18
N GLU A 246 -14.17 -11.45 -2.35
CA GLU A 246 -12.98 -11.94 -3.07
C GLU A 246 -12.24 -10.82 -3.83
N THR A 247 -10.91 -10.80 -3.74
CA THR A 247 -9.93 -11.01 -4.83
C THR A 247 -8.54 -10.60 -4.37
N VAL A 248 -7.51 -11.25 -4.91
CA VAL A 248 -6.24 -11.50 -4.23
C VAL A 248 -5.21 -10.38 -4.36
N ASP A 249 -5.39 -9.36 -5.21
CA ASP A 249 -4.31 -8.38 -5.43
C ASP A 249 -4.69 -6.89 -5.59
N GLU A 250 -5.95 -6.46 -5.55
CA GLU A 250 -6.22 -5.01 -5.79
C GLU A 250 -7.32 -4.32 -4.97
N VAL A 251 -8.03 -4.99 -4.06
CA VAL A 251 -8.98 -4.30 -3.18
C VAL A 251 -8.85 -4.85 -1.77
N MET A 252 -8.05 -4.16 -0.95
CA MET A 252 -8.25 -4.17 0.50
C MET A 252 -9.73 -3.85 0.77
N PRO A 253 -10.49 -4.72 1.47
CA PRO A 253 -11.87 -4.45 1.82
C PRO A 253 -12.02 -3.09 2.49
N LYS A 254 -13.14 -2.39 2.23
CA LYS A 254 -13.41 -1.05 2.79
C LYS A 254 -13.46 -1.02 4.33
N GLU A 255 -13.60 -2.18 4.97
CA GLU A 255 -13.53 -2.35 6.44
C GLU A 255 -12.12 -2.78 6.90
N GLU A 256 -11.26 -3.27 6.00
CA GLU A 256 -9.89 -3.74 6.26
C GLU A 256 -8.80 -2.72 5.89
N GLU A 257 -9.17 -1.49 5.50
CA GLU A 257 -8.25 -0.35 5.49
C GLU A 257 -7.64 -0.09 6.89
N ASP A 258 -8.27 -0.64 7.95
CA ASP A 258 -7.78 -0.69 9.33
C ASP A 258 -6.75 -1.82 9.59
N CYS A 259 -6.50 -2.73 8.63
CA CYS A 259 -5.41 -3.71 8.73
C CYS A 259 -4.04 -3.12 8.39
N ARG A 260 -4.00 -1.97 7.69
CA ARG A 260 -2.77 -1.21 7.53
C ARG A 260 -2.42 -0.63 8.89
N SER A 261 -1.34 -1.11 9.52
CA SER A 261 -0.81 -0.37 10.65
C SER A 261 -0.56 1.06 10.18
N TYR A 262 -1.05 2.06 10.92
CA TYR A 262 -0.80 3.46 10.58
C TYR A 262 0.71 3.79 10.53
N ALA A 263 1.56 2.90 11.06
CA ALA A 263 3.01 2.97 10.92
C ALA A 263 3.53 2.63 9.51
N VAL A 264 2.71 2.06 8.63
CA VAL A 264 3.02 1.85 7.21
C VAL A 264 2.65 3.11 6.44
N ARG A 265 3.58 3.60 5.61
CA ARG A 265 3.39 4.79 4.79
C ARG A 265 2.11 4.69 3.95
N SER A 266 1.34 5.77 3.88
CA SER A 266 0.23 5.85 2.92
C SER A 266 0.77 5.64 1.51
N GLU A 267 0.03 4.92 0.69
CA GLU A 267 0.36 4.72 -0.71
C GLU A 267 -0.68 5.41 -1.60
N PRO A 268 -0.25 5.91 -2.77
CA PRO A 268 -1.18 6.43 -3.75
C PRO A 268 -2.07 5.31 -4.28
N ILE A 269 -3.33 5.63 -4.56
CA ILE A 269 -4.29 4.70 -5.19
C ILE A 269 -3.95 4.42 -6.66
N PHE A 270 -3.21 5.33 -7.29
CA PHE A 270 -2.79 5.20 -8.68
C PHE A 270 -1.52 6.02 -8.94
N TRP A 271 -0.71 5.53 -9.87
CA TRP A 271 0.54 6.13 -10.31
C TRP A 271 0.55 6.13 -11.83
N ASP A 272 0.70 7.32 -12.43
CA ASP A 272 0.88 7.49 -13.87
C ASP A 272 2.28 8.05 -14.11
N GLY A 273 3.17 7.19 -14.60
CA GLY A 273 4.58 7.49 -14.82
C GLY A 273 4.93 7.33 -16.29
N HIS A 274 4.95 8.45 -17.02
CA HIS A 274 5.48 8.50 -18.38
C HIS A 274 6.52 9.63 -18.49
N GLY A 275 7.80 9.27 -18.55
CA GLY A 275 8.92 10.22 -18.74
C GLY A 275 9.33 10.99 -17.46
N PRO A 276 9.78 12.26 -17.56
CA PRO A 276 10.33 13.03 -16.43
C PRO A 276 9.27 13.58 -15.45
N LYS A 277 7.98 13.26 -15.65
CA LYS A 277 6.87 13.69 -14.80
C LYS A 277 6.14 12.48 -14.24
N PHE A 278 5.83 12.53 -12.95
CA PHE A 278 5.10 11.47 -12.26
C PHE A 278 3.86 12.04 -11.58
N PHE A 279 2.72 11.43 -11.84
CA PHE A 279 1.46 11.75 -11.21
C PHE A 279 1.12 10.69 -10.18
N LYS A 280 0.89 11.11 -8.94
CA LYS A 280 0.36 10.24 -7.89
C LYS A 280 -1.03 10.70 -7.52
N PHE A 281 -1.96 9.76 -7.51
CA PHE A 281 -3.32 10.01 -7.07
C PHE A 281 -3.49 9.45 -5.67
N TRP A 282 -3.99 10.29 -4.76
CA TRP A 282 -4.16 9.97 -3.36
C TRP A 282 -5.65 9.98 -3.04
N ARG A 283 -6.14 8.94 -2.36
CA ARG A 283 -7.49 8.96 -1.79
C ARG A 283 -7.36 9.25 -0.31
N LEU A 284 -7.83 10.43 0.10
CA LEU A 284 -7.77 10.85 1.49
C LEU A 284 -9.20 10.98 2.03
N ARG A 285 -9.42 10.50 3.25
CA ARG A 285 -10.69 10.69 3.96
C ARG A 285 -10.82 12.16 4.35
N GLY A 286 -11.90 12.81 3.93
CA GLY A 286 -12.28 14.15 4.37
C GLY A 286 -13.11 14.11 5.66
N HIS A 287 -13.38 15.31 6.19
CA HIS A 287 -14.02 15.53 7.50
C HIS A 287 -15.39 14.85 7.68
N LEU A 288 -16.14 14.61 6.59
CA LEU A 288 -17.49 14.02 6.60
C LEU A 288 -17.53 12.55 6.17
N GLY A 289 -16.37 11.90 6.01
CA GLY A 289 -16.28 10.54 5.47
C GLY A 289 -16.32 10.48 3.94
N GLU A 290 -16.56 11.60 3.27
CA GLU A 290 -16.35 11.74 1.82
C GLU A 290 -14.84 11.66 1.53
N SER A 291 -14.46 10.74 0.63
CA SER A 291 -13.07 10.60 0.20
C SER A 291 -12.79 11.54 -0.96
N ASN A 292 -11.79 12.42 -0.81
CA ASN A 292 -11.32 13.29 -1.88
C ASN A 292 -10.13 12.66 -2.60
N ILE A 293 -10.15 12.70 -3.92
CA ILE A 293 -9.00 12.33 -4.75
C ILE A 293 -8.13 13.58 -4.92
N LEU A 294 -6.87 13.49 -4.54
CA LEU A 294 -5.86 14.52 -4.80
C LEU A 294 -4.85 14.02 -5.82
N LEU A 295 -4.44 14.90 -6.72
CA LEU A 295 -3.34 14.67 -7.65
C LEU A 295 -2.09 15.38 -7.14
N GLN A 296 -1.01 14.63 -6.95
CA GLN A 296 0.34 15.14 -6.73
C GLN A 296 1.12 15.03 -8.04
N ASP A 297 1.46 16.18 -8.63
CA ASP A 297 2.34 16.30 -9.80
C ASP A 297 3.76 16.53 -9.30
N ILE A 298 4.65 15.57 -9.57
CA ILE A 298 6.04 15.61 -9.16
C ILE A 298 6.89 15.83 -10.42
N GLU A 299 7.52 17.00 -10.50
CA GLU A 299 8.52 17.28 -11.52
C GLU A 299 9.88 16.75 -11.05
N VAL A 300 10.44 15.77 -11.77
CA VAL A 300 11.81 15.32 -11.52
C VAL A 300 12.77 16.32 -12.14
N GLY A 301 13.49 17.05 -11.28
CA GLY A 301 14.59 17.93 -11.66
C GLY A 301 15.80 17.69 -10.77
N ASP A 302 16.97 18.22 -11.15
CA ASP A 302 18.26 18.06 -10.47
C ASP A 302 18.35 18.72 -9.07
N SER A 303 17.23 19.21 -8.52
CA SER A 303 17.18 19.85 -7.20
C SER A 303 16.92 18.85 -6.08
N VAL A 304 17.60 19.08 -4.95
CA VAL A 304 17.56 18.32 -3.69
C VAL A 304 16.14 18.11 -3.11
N ALA A 305 15.15 18.86 -3.60
CA ALA A 305 13.73 18.60 -3.39
C ALA A 305 13.03 18.61 -4.77
N ALA A 306 12.30 17.53 -5.09
CA ALA A 306 11.44 17.51 -6.26
C ALA A 306 10.35 18.58 -6.10
N LYS A 307 10.10 19.37 -7.14
CA LYS A 307 9.03 20.37 -7.11
C LYS A 307 7.71 19.62 -7.24
N GLU A 308 6.93 19.64 -6.18
CA GLU A 308 5.59 19.03 -6.17
C GLU A 308 4.50 20.10 -6.27
N GLN A 309 3.43 19.77 -6.99
CA GLN A 309 2.20 20.56 -7.09
C GLN A 309 1.01 19.67 -6.76
N TRP A 310 0.08 20.20 -5.96
CA TRP A 310 -1.11 19.48 -5.53
C TRP A 310 -2.36 20.05 -6.18
N TYR A 311 -3.26 19.16 -6.62
CA TYR A 311 -4.54 19.51 -7.23
C TYR A 311 -5.67 18.71 -6.59
N SER A 312 -6.83 19.35 -6.46
CA SER A 312 -8.08 18.72 -6.02
C SER A 312 -9.07 18.60 -7.18
N TYR A 313 -9.84 17.52 -7.19
CA TYR A 313 -10.94 17.34 -8.14
C TYR A 313 -12.27 17.70 -7.51
N SER A 314 -13.20 18.24 -8.32
CA SER A 314 -14.60 18.39 -7.90
C SER A 314 -15.29 17.03 -7.78
N THR A 315 -16.44 16.98 -7.11
CA THR A 315 -17.25 15.75 -6.97
C THR A 315 -17.60 15.12 -8.32
N GLU A 316 -17.91 15.93 -9.34
CA GLU A 316 -18.20 15.48 -10.70
C GLU A 316 -16.96 14.91 -11.40
N GLN A 317 -15.80 15.52 -11.17
CA GLN A 317 -14.53 15.08 -11.73
C GLN A 317 -14.04 13.79 -11.08
N ASN A 318 -14.28 13.60 -9.78
CA ASN A 318 -13.94 12.36 -9.07
C ASN A 318 -14.54 11.15 -9.77
N ALA A 319 -15.80 11.19 -10.20
CA ALA A 319 -16.43 10.10 -10.94
C ALA A 319 -15.73 9.80 -12.28
N THR A 320 -15.24 10.84 -12.96
CA THR A 320 -14.50 10.69 -14.23
C THR A 320 -13.11 10.09 -13.99
N VAL A 321 -12.44 10.48 -12.91
CA VAL A 321 -11.14 9.95 -12.49
C VAL A 321 -11.26 8.48 -12.07
N GLU A 322 -12.30 8.11 -11.31
CA GLU A 322 -12.59 6.71 -10.96
C GLU A 322 -12.86 5.84 -12.19
N LYS A 323 -13.60 6.36 -13.17
CA LYS A 323 -13.83 5.66 -14.44
C LYS A 323 -12.53 5.45 -15.21
N TYR A 324 -11.63 6.43 -15.18
CA TYR A 324 -10.30 6.31 -15.77
C TYR A 324 -9.47 5.22 -15.08
N PHE A 325 -9.42 5.19 -13.74
CA PHE A 325 -8.74 4.12 -12.99
C PHE A 325 -9.31 2.74 -13.33
N SER A 326 -10.63 2.63 -13.40
CA SER A 326 -11.32 1.38 -13.72
C SER A 326 -10.95 0.88 -15.12
N SER A 327 -10.93 1.79 -16.11
CA SER A 327 -10.55 1.46 -17.49
C SER A 327 -9.08 1.04 -17.60
N PHE A 328 -8.19 1.71 -16.85
CA PHE A 328 -6.78 1.36 -16.83
C PHE A 328 -6.53 -0.02 -16.21
N ARG A 329 -7.18 -0.33 -15.07
CA ARG A 329 -7.06 -1.65 -14.42
C ARG A 329 -7.48 -2.79 -15.35
N ILE A 330 -8.60 -2.63 -16.06
CA ILE A 330 -9.06 -3.62 -17.06
C ILE A 330 -8.01 -3.80 -18.17
N HIS A 331 -7.45 -2.69 -18.67
CA HIS A 331 -6.42 -2.75 -19.69
C HIS A 331 -5.13 -3.44 -19.20
N LEU A 332 -4.67 -3.10 -18.00
CA LEU A 332 -3.49 -3.71 -17.38
C LEU A 332 -3.69 -5.20 -17.14
N MET A 333 -4.85 -5.61 -16.62
CA MET A 333 -5.20 -7.03 -16.45
C MET A 333 -5.16 -7.78 -17.77
N THR A 334 -5.73 -7.20 -18.83
CA THR A 334 -5.68 -7.80 -20.17
C THR A 334 -4.24 -7.95 -20.68
N LEU A 335 -3.36 -6.99 -20.39
CA LEU A 335 -1.94 -7.05 -20.77
C LEU A 335 -1.18 -8.12 -19.97
N LEU A 336 -1.44 -8.22 -18.66
CA LEU A 336 -0.83 -9.24 -17.80
C LEU A 336 -1.27 -10.65 -18.18
N GLU A 337 -2.55 -10.86 -18.49
CA GLU A 337 -3.07 -12.13 -19.00
C GLU A 337 -2.37 -12.54 -20.31
N ARG A 338 -2.20 -11.60 -21.25
CA ARG A 338 -1.47 -11.86 -22.50
C ARG A 338 -0.01 -12.21 -22.24
N ALA A 339 0.65 -11.50 -21.33
CA ALA A 339 2.03 -11.78 -20.96
C ALA A 339 2.19 -13.16 -20.30
N ALA A 340 1.24 -13.56 -19.43
CA ALA A 340 1.23 -14.87 -18.80
C ALA A 340 1.05 -16.00 -19.84
N VAL A 341 0.10 -15.83 -20.78
CA VAL A 341 -0.11 -16.79 -21.87
C VAL A 341 1.13 -16.91 -22.75
N GLU A 342 1.83 -15.81 -23.03
CA GLU A 342 3.04 -15.86 -23.84
C GLU A 342 4.19 -16.55 -23.10
N ALA A 343 4.35 -16.28 -21.80
CA ALA A 343 5.33 -16.97 -20.95
C ALA A 343 5.06 -18.49 -20.87
N GLU A 344 3.79 -18.91 -20.79
CA GLU A 344 3.42 -20.33 -20.83
C GLU A 344 3.77 -20.98 -22.18
N LYS A 345 3.57 -20.28 -23.30
CA LYS A 345 3.98 -20.78 -24.62
C LYS A 345 5.50 -20.91 -24.73
N GLU A 346 6.25 -19.94 -24.25
CA GLU A 346 7.72 -19.97 -24.24
C GLU A 346 8.23 -21.15 -23.39
N ALA A 347 7.65 -21.35 -22.20
CA ALA A 347 7.99 -22.49 -21.35
C ALA A 347 7.66 -23.83 -22.03
N ALA A 348 6.50 -23.95 -22.69
CA ALA A 348 6.11 -25.15 -23.44
C ALA A 348 7.03 -25.41 -24.65
N ALA A 349 7.50 -24.36 -25.33
CA ALA A 349 8.45 -24.48 -26.44
C ALA A 349 9.82 -24.99 -25.94
N ALA A 350 10.33 -24.43 -24.85
CA ALA A 350 11.58 -24.87 -24.22
C ALA A 350 11.51 -26.34 -23.76
N GLN A 351 10.38 -26.76 -23.18
CA GLN A 351 10.16 -28.15 -22.78
C GLN A 351 10.21 -29.10 -23.98
N ARG A 352 9.58 -28.74 -25.12
CA ARG A 352 9.61 -29.56 -26.34
C ARG A 352 11.01 -29.68 -26.94
N GLU A 353 11.77 -28.59 -26.97
CA GLU A 353 13.15 -28.61 -27.47
C GLU A 353 14.05 -29.51 -26.62
N TYR A 354 13.88 -29.45 -25.29
CA TYR A 354 14.56 -30.37 -24.37
C TYR A 354 14.18 -31.84 -24.65
N GLN A 355 12.88 -32.13 -24.83
CA GLN A 355 12.41 -33.48 -25.13
C GLN A 355 13.01 -34.03 -26.44
N GLN A 356 13.05 -33.22 -27.50
CA GLN A 356 13.67 -33.60 -28.78
C GLN A 356 15.16 -33.91 -28.65
N ARG A 357 15.88 -33.12 -27.84
CA ARG A 357 17.31 -33.38 -27.56
C ARG A 357 17.52 -34.69 -26.82
N CYS A 358 16.66 -35.02 -25.86
CA CYS A 358 16.71 -36.31 -25.17
C CYS A 358 16.47 -37.48 -26.14
N GLU A 359 15.45 -37.38 -27.00
CA GLU A 359 15.14 -38.41 -28.00
C GLU A 359 16.29 -38.60 -29.01
N GLU A 360 16.89 -37.51 -29.47
CA GLU A 360 18.05 -37.58 -30.39
C GLU A 360 19.27 -38.21 -29.72
N PHE A 361 19.50 -37.90 -28.44
CA PHE A 361 20.57 -38.51 -27.66
C PHE A 361 20.34 -40.02 -27.48
N GLU A 362 19.13 -40.44 -27.09
CA GLU A 362 18.76 -41.86 -26.98
C GLU A 362 18.94 -42.60 -28.30
N LYS A 363 18.51 -41.99 -29.42
CA LYS A 363 18.69 -42.57 -30.75
C LYS A 363 20.17 -42.80 -31.07
N ARG A 364 21.03 -41.81 -30.83
CA ARG A 364 22.49 -41.93 -31.04
C ARG A 364 23.10 -43.02 -30.15
N LEU A 365 22.61 -43.15 -28.91
CA LEU A 365 23.08 -44.16 -27.97
C LEU A 365 22.71 -45.58 -28.44
N ASN A 366 21.47 -45.75 -28.93
CA ASN A 366 21.00 -47.01 -29.52
C ASN A 366 21.76 -47.39 -30.80
N ASP A 367 21.98 -46.43 -31.71
CA ASP A 367 22.76 -46.66 -32.93
C ASP A 367 24.20 -47.10 -32.60
N MET A 368 24.81 -46.49 -31.58
CA MET A 368 26.14 -46.86 -31.10
C MET A 368 26.17 -48.26 -30.48
N MET A 369 25.18 -48.63 -29.66
CA MET A 369 25.06 -50.00 -29.14
C MET A 369 24.88 -51.04 -30.25
N LEU A 370 24.11 -50.72 -31.29
CA LEU A 370 23.89 -51.60 -32.44
C LEU A 370 25.19 -51.81 -33.24
N MET A 371 26.02 -50.78 -33.37
CA MET A 371 27.35 -50.87 -33.99
C MET A 371 28.29 -51.76 -33.18
N ILE A 372 28.24 -51.69 -31.84
CA ILE A 372 29.02 -52.55 -30.94
C ILE A 372 28.56 -54.02 -31.04
N GLN A 373 27.26 -54.28 -31.15
CA GLN A 373 26.75 -55.65 -31.33
C GLN A 373 27.15 -56.26 -32.68
N LYS A 374 27.16 -55.46 -33.77
CA LYS A 374 27.58 -55.92 -35.10
C LYS A 374 29.08 -56.18 -35.23
N THR A 375 29.90 -55.68 -34.31
CA THR A 375 31.35 -55.89 -34.29
C THR A 375 31.78 -57.06 -33.40
N GLN A 376 30.84 -57.76 -32.74
CA GLN A 376 31.15 -59.01 -32.06
C GLN A 376 31.30 -60.17 -33.07
N PRO A 377 32.40 -60.94 -33.04
CA PRO A 377 32.59 -62.07 -33.94
C PRO A 377 31.58 -63.18 -33.62
N GLN A 378 30.86 -63.66 -34.64
CA GLN A 378 30.05 -64.87 -34.49
C GLN A 378 30.99 -66.06 -34.25
N ASN A 379 30.91 -66.66 -33.07
CA ASN A 379 31.55 -67.95 -32.83
C ASN A 379 30.92 -68.98 -33.77
N PRO A 380 31.74 -69.75 -34.52
CA PRO A 380 31.20 -70.76 -35.43
C PRO A 380 30.50 -71.87 -34.64
N PRO A 381 29.45 -72.48 -35.21
CA PRO A 381 28.69 -73.52 -34.53
C PRO A 381 29.55 -74.78 -34.38
N SER A 382 29.53 -75.35 -33.18
CA SER A 382 30.14 -76.65 -32.82
C SER A 382 29.07 -77.71 -32.69
#